data_AF-A0A0S4KET4-F1
#
_entry.id   AF-A0A0S4KET4-F1
#
_cell.length_a   1.000
_cell.length_b   1.000
_cell.length_c   1.000
_cell.angle_alpha   90.00
_cell.angle_beta   90.00
_cell.angle_gamma   90.00
#
_symmetry.space_group_name_H-M   'P 1'
#
loop_
_entity.id
_entity.type
_entity.pdbx_description
1 polymer ?
#
loop_
_entity_poly.entity_id
_entity_poly.type
_entity_poly.pdbx_seq_one_letter_code
_entity_poly.pdbx_strand_id
1 'polypeptide(L)'
;IMQAQMIIGQAFEQFVMLDLSNRVLENCWDVCFDKNITRKELVAGDIEDAKLRKMDACQRKCIARHFEVMKLMNESREMREREAMMGLPPGALKEQQKH
;
A
#
# COMPACT_ATOMS: atom_id res chain seq x y z
N ILE A 1 2.71 -28.77 20.38
CA ILE A 1 3.15 -28.48 19.00
C ILE A 1 2.18 -27.54 18.29
N MET A 2 0.87 -27.82 18.25
CA MET A 2 -0.15 -26.98 17.59
C MET A 2 -0.23 -25.53 18.11
N GLN A 3 -0.18 -25.31 19.43
CA GLN A 3 -0.18 -23.96 20.01
C GLN A 3 1.07 -23.14 19.64
N ALA A 4 2.25 -23.77 19.59
CA ALA A 4 3.48 -23.11 19.18
C ALA A 4 3.45 -22.72 17.70
N GLN A 5 2.87 -23.56 16.84
CA GLN A 5 2.68 -23.25 15.42
C GLN A 5 1.69 -22.10 15.20
N MET A 6 0.62 -22.01 15.99
CA MET A 6 -0.31 -20.87 15.93
C MET A 6 0.35 -19.55 16.36
N ILE A 7 1.16 -19.55 17.42
CA ILE A 7 1.89 -18.35 17.88
C ILE A 7 2.90 -17.89 16.82
N ILE A 8 3.62 -18.82 16.21
CA ILE A 8 4.58 -18.50 15.13
C ILE A 8 3.85 -17.93 13.91
N GLY A 9 2.68 -18.47 13.54
CA GLY A 9 1.86 -17.97 12.45
C GLY A 9 1.42 -16.51 12.66
N GLN A 10 0.90 -16.20 13.85
CA GLN A 10 0.50 -14.83 14.19
C GLN A 10 1.68 -13.84 14.20
N ALA A 11 2.83 -14.26 14.73
CA ALA A 11 4.02 -13.42 14.74
C ALA A 11 4.51 -13.11 13.31
N PHE A 12 4.43 -14.09 12.41
CA PHE A 12 4.78 -13.90 11.01
C PHE A 12 3.81 -12.95 10.29
N GLU A 13 2.50 -13.09 10.51
CA GLU A 13 1.50 -12.17 9.96
C GLU A 13 1.76 -10.72 10.41
N GLN A 14 2.02 -10.52 11.71
CA GLN A 14 2.36 -9.19 12.24
C GLN A 14 3.63 -8.63 11.61
N PHE A 15 4.67 -9.46 11.44
CA PHE A 15 5.91 -9.04 10.81
C PHE A 15 5.70 -8.61 9.35
N VAL A 16 4.94 -9.40 8.58
CA VAL A 16 4.63 -9.07 7.17
C VAL A 16 3.82 -7.79 7.06
N MET A 17 2.87 -7.56 7.97
CA MET A 17 2.09 -6.32 8.01
C MET A 17 2.97 -5.10 8.35
N LEU A 18 3.94 -5.26 9.24
CA LEU A 18 4.92 -4.22 9.57
C LEU A 18 5.85 -3.90 8.39
N ASP A 19 6.40 -4.92 7.72
CA ASP A 19 7.23 -4.73 6.52
C ASP A 19 6.45 -4.00 5.42
N LEU A 20 5.19 -4.41 5.19
CA LEU A 20 4.33 -3.73 4.23
C LEU A 20 4.09 -2.26 4.62
N SER A 21 3.82 -2.01 5.89
CA SER A 21 3.59 -0.65 6.40
C SER A 21 4.82 0.24 6.19
N ASN A 22 6.02 -0.28 6.47
CA ASN A 22 7.27 0.44 6.24
C ASN A 22 7.46 0.78 4.76
N ARG A 23 7.23 -0.17 3.85
CA ARG A 23 7.32 0.09 2.40
C ARG A 23 6.31 1.13 1.93
N VAL A 24 5.08 1.11 2.46
CA VAL A 24 4.08 2.12 2.11
C VAL A 24 4.51 3.50 2.60
N LEU A 25 5.04 3.59 3.83
CA LEU A 25 5.55 4.83 4.39
C LEU A 25 6.73 5.39 3.59
N GLU A 26 7.70 4.56 3.22
CA GLU A 26 8.85 4.96 2.38
C GLU A 26 8.39 5.49 1.01
N ASN A 27 7.53 4.75 0.31
CA ASN A 27 7.01 5.18 -0.99
C ASN A 27 6.23 6.50 -0.88
N CYS A 28 5.40 6.65 0.16
CA CYS A 28 4.64 7.87 0.34
C CYS A 28 5.51 9.04 0.79
N TRP A 29 6.59 8.79 1.53
CA TRP A 29 7.59 9.80 1.84
C TRP A 29 8.24 10.34 0.56
N ASP A 30 8.72 9.48 -0.32
CA ASP A 30 9.37 9.88 -1.58
C ASP A 30 8.46 10.71 -2.50
N VAL A 31 7.15 10.44 -2.48
CA VAL A 31 6.14 11.16 -3.26
C VAL A 31 5.74 12.48 -2.60
N CYS A 32 5.55 12.48 -1.28
CA CYS A 32 4.88 13.58 -0.58
C CYS A 32 5.84 14.55 0.11
N PHE A 33 7.10 14.19 0.30
CA PHE A 33 8.08 15.07 0.93
C PHE A 33 8.31 16.33 0.10
N ASP A 34 8.22 17.50 0.75
CA ASP A 34 8.46 18.77 0.07
C ASP A 34 9.96 19.02 -0.10
N LYS A 35 10.43 18.91 -1.34
CA LYS A 35 11.84 19.11 -1.71
C LYS A 35 12.35 20.54 -1.51
N ASN A 36 11.46 21.50 -1.24
CA ASN A 36 11.82 22.88 -0.93
C ASN A 36 12.04 23.13 0.57
N ILE A 37 11.97 22.09 1.41
CA ILE A 37 12.38 22.18 2.81
C ILE A 37 13.91 22.18 2.85
N THR A 38 14.47 23.26 3.40
CA THR A 38 15.91 23.40 3.58
C THR A 38 16.40 22.62 4.80
N ARG A 39 17.70 22.30 4.80
CA ARG A 39 18.36 21.68 5.95
C ARG A 39 18.21 22.51 7.23
N LYS A 40 18.17 23.84 7.11
CA LYS A 40 18.02 24.74 8.27
C LYS A 40 16.64 24.59 8.90
N GLU A 41 15.58 24.58 8.09
CA GLU A 41 14.21 24.35 8.56
C GLU A 41 14.08 22.98 9.26
N LEU A 42 14.70 21.93 8.71
CA LEU A 42 14.68 20.59 9.31
C LEU A 42 15.39 20.54 10.67
N VAL A 43 16.60 21.10 10.77
CA VAL A 43 17.40 21.04 12.01
C VAL A 43 16.79 21.92 13.10
N ALA A 44 16.21 23.07 12.73
CA ALA A 44 15.56 23.97 13.67
C ALA A 44 14.16 23.49 14.10
N GLY A 45 13.56 22.54 13.36
CA GLY A 45 12.16 22.15 13.55
C GLY A 45 11.17 23.25 13.17
N ASP A 46 11.62 24.27 12.44
CA ASP A 46 10.87 25.48 12.08
C ASP A 46 10.41 25.36 10.62
N ILE A 47 9.56 24.37 10.36
CA ILE A 47 8.95 24.15 9.05
C ILE A 47 7.61 24.88 9.04
N GLU A 48 7.40 25.72 8.04
CA GLU A 48 6.13 26.44 7.88
C GLU A 48 4.92 25.49 7.88
N ASP A 49 3.91 25.82 8.68
CA ASP A 49 2.65 25.07 8.84
C ASP A 49 2.02 24.69 7.49
N ALA A 50 2.08 25.60 6.50
CA ALA A 50 1.54 25.35 5.18
C ALA A 50 2.21 24.16 4.47
N LYS A 51 3.54 24.03 4.60
CA LYS A 51 4.31 22.90 4.06
C LYS A 51 3.95 21.60 4.79
N LEU A 52 3.88 21.64 6.12
CA LEU A 52 3.48 20.47 6.94
C LEU A 52 2.09 19.96 6.57
N ARG A 53 1.09 20.86 6.49
CA ARG A 53 -0.29 20.50 6.10
C ARG A 53 -0.38 19.93 4.70
N LYS A 54 0.42 20.44 3.76
CA LYS A 54 0.48 19.93 2.39
C LYS A 54 1.06 18.51 2.35
N MET A 55 2.16 18.27 3.06
CA MET A 55 2.77 16.93 3.16
C MET A 55 1.82 15.92 3.81
N ASP A 56 1.19 16.30 4.93
CA ASP A 56 0.21 15.44 5.64
C ASP A 56 -1.03 15.11 4.77
N ALA A 57 -1.56 16.09 4.05
CA ALA A 57 -2.67 15.86 3.11
C ALA A 57 -2.26 14.93 1.96
N CYS A 58 -1.05 15.06 1.44
CA CYS A 58 -0.52 14.16 0.42
C CYS A 58 -0.34 12.74 0.98
N GLN A 59 0.28 12.59 2.15
CA GLN A 59 0.58 11.30 2.76
C GLN A 59 -0.70 10.49 2.99
N ARG A 60 -1.75 11.10 3.54
CA ARG A 60 -3.06 10.43 3.75
C ARG A 60 -3.65 9.91 2.44
N LYS A 61 -3.57 10.70 1.35
CA LYS A 61 -4.06 10.29 0.03
C LYS A 61 -3.20 9.18 -0.58
N CYS A 62 -1.88 9.29 -0.47
CA CYS A 62 -0.95 8.29 -0.97
C CYS A 62 -1.19 6.93 -0.32
N ILE A 63 -1.29 6.88 1.00
CA ILE A 63 -1.53 5.64 1.76
C ILE A 63 -2.88 5.04 1.33
N ALA A 64 -3.95 5.84 1.30
CA ALA A 64 -5.27 5.37 0.88
C ALA A 64 -5.25 4.76 -0.53
N ARG A 65 -4.57 5.44 -1.47
CA ARG A 65 -4.44 4.96 -2.85
C ARG A 65 -3.63 3.67 -2.94
N HIS A 66 -2.60 3.50 -2.12
CA HIS A 66 -1.77 2.30 -2.10
C HIS A 66 -2.61 1.06 -1.77
N PHE A 67 -3.45 1.15 -0.73
CA PHE A 67 -4.35 0.06 -0.36
C PHE A 67 -5.48 -0.17 -1.38
N GLU A 68 -5.99 0.88 -2.02
CA GLU A 68 -6.95 0.75 -3.12
C GLU A 68 -6.34 0.00 -4.31
N VAL A 69 -5.13 0.35 -4.72
CA VAL A 69 -4.41 -0.32 -5.81
C VAL A 69 -4.11 -1.77 -5.44
N MET A 70 -3.68 -2.03 -4.21
CA MET A 70 -3.42 -3.39 -3.74
C MET A 70 -4.67 -4.26 -3.79
N LYS A 71 -5.82 -3.73 -3.35
CA LYS A 71 -7.12 -4.39 -3.47
C LYS A 71 -7.43 -4.74 -4.92
N LEU A 72 -7.33 -3.78 -5.84
CA LEU A 72 -7.58 -4.01 -7.27
C LEU A 72 -6.61 -5.04 -7.88
N MET A 73 -5.35 -5.06 -7.45
CA MET A 73 -4.37 -6.04 -7.88
C MET A 73 -4.73 -7.44 -7.41
N ASN A 74 -5.17 -7.60 -6.16
CA ASN A 74 -5.60 -8.89 -5.61
C ASN A 74 -6.87 -9.39 -6.30
N GLU A 75 -7.89 -8.55 -6.47
CA GLU A 75 -9.10 -8.89 -7.23
C GLU A 75 -8.75 -9.31 -8.67
N SER A 76 -7.82 -8.62 -9.31
CA SER A 76 -7.34 -9.00 -10.64
C SER A 76 -6.55 -10.30 -10.67
N ARG A 77 -5.86 -10.68 -9.58
CA ARG A 77 -5.15 -11.97 -9.48
C ARG A 77 -6.14 -13.11 -9.33
N GLU A 78 -7.08 -12.99 -8.38
CA GLU A 78 -8.13 -13.99 -8.17
C GLU A 78 -8.94 -14.25 -9.44
N MET A 79 -9.26 -13.19 -10.19
CA MET A 79 -9.98 -13.32 -11.45
C MET A 79 -9.19 -14.12 -12.50
N ARG A 80 -7.88 -13.85 -12.63
CA ARG A 80 -7.01 -14.62 -13.55
C ARG A 80 -6.86 -16.08 -13.13
N GLU A 81 -6.82 -16.34 -11.82
CA GLU A 81 -6.79 -17.71 -11.30
C GLU A 81 -8.10 -18.45 -11.63
N ARG A 82 -9.24 -17.79 -11.53
CA ARG A 82 -10.53 -18.35 -11.97
C ARG A 82 -10.57 -18.61 -13.47
N GLU A 83 -10.11 -17.67 -14.28
CA GLU A 83 -10.01 -17.84 -15.74
C GLU A 83 -9.15 -19.05 -16.08
N ALA A 84 -7.98 -19.18 -15.45
CA ALA A 84 -7.09 -20.32 -15.64
C ALA A 84 -7.72 -21.65 -15.23
N MET A 85 -8.42 -21.69 -14.08
CA MET A 85 -9.15 -22.89 -13.63
C MET A 85 -10.29 -23.29 -14.59
N MET A 86 -10.90 -22.33 -15.28
CA MET A 86 -11.94 -22.56 -16.28
C MET A 86 -11.40 -22.78 -17.69
N GLY A 87 -10.08 -22.74 -17.90
CA GLY A 87 -9.46 -22.81 -19.22
C GLY A 87 -9.78 -21.63 -20.14
N LEU A 88 -10.18 -20.49 -19.57
CA LEU A 88 -10.53 -19.27 -20.29
C LEU A 88 -9.29 -18.40 -20.57
N PRO A 89 -9.26 -17.65 -21.69
CA PRO A 89 -8.20 -16.69 -21.95
C PRO A 89 -8.25 -15.52 -20.93
N PRO A 90 -7.11 -14.86 -20.67
CA PRO A 90 -7.07 -13.73 -19.75
C PRO A 90 -8.05 -12.62 -20.12
N GLY A 91 -8.84 -12.16 -19.15
CA GLY A 91 -9.82 -11.08 -19.34
C GLY A 91 -11.22 -11.51 -19.76
N ALA A 92 -11.44 -12.79 -20.10
CA ALA A 92 -12.74 -13.32 -20.52
C ALA A 92 -13.86 -13.08 -19.49
N LEU A 93 -13.56 -13.13 -18.19
CA LEU A 93 -14.57 -12.89 -17.15
C LEU A 93 -14.92 -11.40 -16.97
N LYS A 94 -14.03 -10.47 -17.36
CA LYS A 94 -14.35 -9.03 -17.33
C LYS A 94 -15.32 -8.63 -18.43
N GLU A 95 -15.24 -9.28 -19.59
CA GLU A 95 -16.07 -8.96 -20.75
C GLU A 95 -17.52 -9.43 -20.55
N GLN A 96 -17.72 -10.55 -19.87
CA GLN A 96 -19.06 -11.08 -19.56
C GLN A 96 -19.86 -10.25 -18.56
N GLN A 97 -19.21 -9.46 -17.70
CA GLN A 97 -19.88 -8.59 -16.71
C GLN A 97 -20.36 -7.26 -17.29
N LYS A 98 -20.04 -6.96 -18.56
CA LYS A 98 -20.48 -5.73 -19.26
C LYS A 98 -21.76 -5.92 -20.08
N HIS A 99 -22.34 -7.12 -20.06
CA HIS A 99 -23.62 -7.49 -20.69
C HIS A 99 -24.61 -7.93 -19.62
#